data_AF-A0A3S9HQX0-F1
#
_entry.id   AF-A0A3S9HQX0-F1
#
_cell.length_a   1.000
_cell.length_b   1.000
_cell.length_c   1.000
_cell.angle_alpha   90.00
_cell.angle_beta   90.00
_cell.angle_gamma   90.00
#
_symmetry.space_group_name_H-M   'P 1'
#
loop_
_entity.id
_entity.type
_entity.pdbx_description
1 polymer ?
#
loop_
_entity_poly.entity_id
_entity_poly.type
_entity_poly.pdbx_seq_one_letter_code
_entity_poly.pdbx_strand_id
1 'polypeptide(L)'
;MVTPDGARTSIAEEFRLIKRPLIEKAFSQKGKPIHHGNLIMVASSLPGEGKTFCAVNLAISMAMELDHTVLLVDADVARPSVPRYLQIRAESEASEIGLMDVLLDDNLDLADAMLKTNIDKLTLLRAGRSHHRATELLASQSMIALLSEIADRYPDRLIIFDSPPLLLTSEARVLASQMGQIVLVVEAESTTQHAVKEVLHQLKACQNVNLIYNKAKTLSNGDYYGRYYG
;
A
#
# COMPACT_ATOMS: atom_id res chain seq x y z
N MET A 1 -11.53 10.69 4.53
CA MET A 1 -10.60 9.67 5.04
C MET A 1 -11.39 8.70 5.89
N VAL A 2 -11.10 7.41 5.81
CA VAL A 2 -11.66 6.36 6.64
C VAL A 2 -11.19 6.60 8.07
N THR A 3 -12.11 6.53 9.02
CA THR A 3 -11.84 6.65 10.45
C THR A 3 -12.33 5.38 11.12
N PRO A 4 -11.55 4.75 12.02
CA PRO A 4 -11.93 3.49 12.66
C PRO A 4 -13.27 3.57 13.42
N ASP A 5 -13.49 4.67 14.15
CA ASP A 5 -14.68 4.87 15.01
C ASP A 5 -15.74 5.80 14.40
N GLY A 6 -15.56 6.19 13.13
CA GLY A 6 -16.43 7.16 12.46
C GLY A 6 -17.72 6.58 11.88
N ALA A 7 -18.71 7.44 11.65
CA ALA A 7 -19.94 7.10 10.94
C ALA A 7 -19.63 6.51 9.55
N ARG A 8 -20.54 5.66 9.04
CA ARG A 8 -20.46 5.13 7.66
C ARG A 8 -20.38 6.29 6.68
N THR A 9 -19.19 6.52 6.13
CA THR A 9 -18.97 7.48 5.04
C THR A 9 -19.00 6.73 3.72
N SER A 10 -19.41 7.40 2.63
CA SER A 10 -19.35 6.83 1.28
C SER A 10 -17.95 6.30 0.95
N ILE A 11 -16.91 7.08 1.29
CA ILE A 11 -15.50 6.69 1.12
C ILE A 11 -15.17 5.39 1.88
N ALA A 12 -15.66 5.23 3.12
CA ALA A 12 -15.42 4.01 3.88
C ALA A 12 -16.09 2.78 3.26
N GLU A 13 -17.31 2.92 2.71
CA GLU A 13 -17.96 1.82 1.99
C GLU A 13 -17.22 1.46 0.69
N GLU A 14 -16.72 2.45 -0.07
CA GLU A 14 -15.91 2.20 -1.26
C GLU A 14 -14.63 1.40 -0.92
N PHE A 15 -13.90 1.79 0.13
CA PHE A 15 -12.72 1.02 0.58
C PHE A 15 -13.07 -0.35 1.17
N ARG A 16 -14.30 -0.58 1.62
CA ARG A 16 -14.76 -1.93 2.00
C ARG A 16 -15.00 -2.80 0.78
N LEU A 17 -15.53 -2.25 -0.31
CA LEU A 17 -15.67 -2.97 -1.57
C LEU A 17 -14.30 -3.27 -2.19
N ILE A 18 -13.40 -2.29 -2.20
CA ILE A 18 -12.05 -2.43 -2.77
C ILE A 18 -11.22 -3.50 -2.04
N LYS A 19 -11.29 -3.58 -0.70
CA LYS A 19 -10.44 -4.53 0.04
C LYS A 19 -10.84 -6.00 -0.15
N ARG A 20 -12.13 -6.31 -0.36
CA ARG A 20 -12.63 -7.70 -0.39
C ARG A 20 -11.88 -8.59 -1.39
N PRO A 21 -11.79 -8.25 -2.69
CA PRO A 21 -11.06 -9.09 -3.64
C PRO A 21 -9.56 -9.17 -3.35
N LEU A 22 -8.97 -8.16 -2.68
CA LEU A 22 -7.55 -8.16 -2.33
C LEU A 22 -7.25 -9.12 -1.18
N ILE A 23 -8.10 -9.13 -0.15
CA ILE A 23 -7.98 -10.07 1.00
C ILE A 23 -8.24 -11.49 0.53
N GLU A 24 -9.28 -11.69 -0.29
CA GLU A 24 -9.56 -13.00 -0.88
C GLU A 24 -8.35 -13.51 -1.67
N LYS A 25 -7.77 -12.71 -2.56
CA LYS A 25 -6.57 -13.11 -3.31
C LYS A 25 -5.34 -13.33 -2.41
N ALA A 26 -5.22 -12.61 -1.31
CA ALA A 26 -4.09 -12.75 -0.39
C ALA A 26 -4.10 -14.10 0.36
N PHE A 27 -5.28 -14.60 0.75
CA PHE A 27 -5.41 -15.78 1.62
C PHE A 27 -6.24 -16.92 1.02
N SER A 28 -6.76 -16.79 -0.20
CA SER A 28 -7.62 -17.81 -0.81
C SER A 28 -6.88 -19.13 -0.99
N GLN A 29 -7.49 -20.20 -0.47
CA GLN A 29 -7.12 -21.58 -0.77
C GLN A 29 -7.81 -22.12 -2.04
N LYS A 30 -8.72 -21.35 -2.64
CA LYS A 30 -9.41 -21.70 -3.89
C LYS A 30 -8.66 -21.09 -5.07
N GLY A 31 -8.18 -21.95 -5.97
CA GLY A 31 -7.42 -21.55 -7.15
C GLY A 31 -5.90 -21.68 -6.97
N LYS A 32 -5.14 -21.17 -7.93
CA LYS A 32 -3.67 -21.16 -7.84
C LYS A 32 -3.26 -20.09 -6.81
N PRO A 33 -2.54 -20.45 -5.73
CA PRO A 33 -2.10 -19.47 -4.74
C PRO A 33 -1.21 -18.43 -5.41
N ILE A 34 -1.40 -17.17 -5.02
CA ILE A 34 -0.57 -16.06 -5.49
C ILE A 34 0.66 -16.03 -4.58
N HIS A 35 1.83 -16.23 -5.18
CA HIS A 35 3.09 -16.06 -4.46
C HIS A 35 3.15 -14.64 -3.88
N HIS A 36 3.43 -14.52 -2.57
CA HIS A 36 3.39 -13.25 -1.85
C HIS A 36 2.06 -12.49 -2.01
N GLY A 37 0.93 -13.19 -2.07
CA GLY A 37 -0.39 -12.59 -2.26
C GLY A 37 -0.76 -11.55 -1.20
N ASN A 38 -0.21 -11.64 0.00
CA ASN A 38 -0.38 -10.66 1.07
C ASN A 38 0.50 -9.41 0.94
N LEU A 39 1.45 -9.38 0.01
CA LEU A 39 2.19 -8.17 -0.37
C LEU A 39 1.43 -7.40 -1.45
N ILE A 40 0.88 -6.25 -1.05
CA ILE A 40 0.02 -5.40 -1.88
C ILE A 40 0.70 -4.06 -2.07
N MET A 41 1.08 -3.74 -3.30
CA MET A 41 1.64 -2.44 -3.63
C MET A 41 0.56 -1.50 -4.16
N VAL A 42 0.48 -0.31 -3.59
CA VAL A 42 -0.35 0.79 -4.09
C VAL A 42 0.55 1.74 -4.86
N ALA A 43 0.29 1.85 -6.16
CA ALA A 43 1.10 2.59 -7.10
C ALA A 43 0.25 3.54 -7.93
N SER A 44 0.91 4.45 -8.65
CA SER A 44 0.25 5.34 -9.60
C SER A 44 1.17 5.58 -10.81
N SER A 45 0.62 6.12 -11.89
CA SER A 45 1.40 6.47 -13.08
C SER A 45 2.23 7.74 -12.88
N LEU A 46 1.63 8.74 -12.23
CA LEU A 46 2.16 10.10 -12.07
C LEU A 46 1.97 10.59 -10.61
N PRO A 47 2.74 11.60 -10.16
CA PRO A 47 2.55 12.22 -8.87
C PRO A 47 1.17 12.86 -8.75
N GLY A 48 0.60 12.86 -7.53
CA GLY A 48 -0.63 13.58 -7.24
C GLY A 48 -1.92 12.81 -7.49
N GLU A 49 -1.87 11.61 -8.07
CA GLU A 49 -3.06 10.79 -8.36
C GLU A 49 -3.75 10.24 -7.10
N GLY A 50 -3.12 10.39 -5.93
CA GLY A 50 -3.69 10.04 -4.62
C GLY A 50 -3.33 8.66 -4.11
N LYS A 51 -2.24 8.05 -4.60
CA LYS A 51 -1.70 6.76 -4.14
C LYS A 51 -1.61 6.63 -2.61
N THR A 52 -1.00 7.61 -1.92
CA THR A 52 -0.80 7.55 -0.47
C THR A 52 -2.12 7.63 0.27
N PHE A 53 -3.06 8.46 -0.21
CA PHE A 53 -4.42 8.47 0.31
C PHE A 53 -5.06 7.09 0.17
N CYS A 54 -5.02 6.48 -1.02
CA CYS A 54 -5.56 5.15 -1.23
C CYS A 54 -4.88 4.09 -0.35
N ALA A 55 -3.55 4.11 -0.23
CA ALA A 55 -2.78 3.17 0.58
C ALA A 55 -3.16 3.24 2.05
N VAL A 56 -3.20 4.44 2.63
CA VAL A 56 -3.56 4.64 4.04
C VAL A 56 -5.00 4.22 4.29
N ASN A 57 -5.95 4.65 3.46
CA ASN A 57 -7.37 4.30 3.67
C ASN A 57 -7.64 2.81 3.46
N LEU A 58 -6.92 2.17 2.53
CA LEU A 58 -6.98 0.73 2.35
C LEU A 58 -6.42 -0.01 3.57
N ALA A 59 -5.29 0.45 4.11
CA ALA A 59 -4.67 -0.11 5.33
C ALA A 59 -5.61 -0.04 6.52
N ILE A 60 -6.22 1.14 6.76
CA ILE A 60 -7.19 1.34 7.83
C ILE A 60 -8.40 0.41 7.62
N SER A 61 -8.94 0.37 6.40
CA SER A 61 -10.09 -0.50 6.08
C SER A 61 -9.76 -1.98 6.32
N MET A 62 -8.57 -2.45 5.94
CA MET A 62 -8.12 -3.83 6.15
C MET A 62 -7.88 -4.14 7.64
N ALA A 63 -7.32 -3.21 8.42
CA ALA A 63 -7.09 -3.37 9.85
C ALA A 63 -8.40 -3.52 10.65
N MET A 64 -9.52 -3.03 10.11
CA MET A 64 -10.85 -3.22 10.71
C MET A 64 -11.42 -4.64 10.51
N GLU A 65 -10.83 -5.50 9.68
CA GLU A 65 -11.25 -6.90 9.57
C GLU A 65 -10.88 -7.69 10.83
N LEU A 66 -11.72 -8.63 11.26
CA LEU A 66 -11.55 -9.34 12.52
C LEU A 66 -10.25 -10.16 12.56
N ASP A 67 -9.98 -10.88 11.48
CA ASP A 67 -8.97 -11.94 11.44
C ASP A 67 -7.64 -11.53 10.78
N HIS A 68 -7.42 -10.23 10.56
CA HIS A 68 -6.24 -9.75 9.84
C HIS A 68 -5.54 -8.59 10.55
N THR A 69 -4.21 -8.63 10.50
CA THR A 69 -3.34 -7.52 10.89
C THR A 69 -2.76 -6.84 9.65
N VAL A 70 -2.38 -5.56 9.77
CA VAL A 70 -1.86 -4.78 8.65
C VAL A 70 -0.53 -4.14 9.00
N LEU A 71 0.46 -4.32 8.12
CA LEU A 71 1.69 -3.53 8.08
C LEU A 71 1.61 -2.57 6.89
N LEU A 72 1.56 -1.26 7.14
CA LEU A 72 1.70 -0.24 6.12
C LEU A 72 3.17 0.15 6.00
N VAL A 73 3.73 0.09 4.80
CA VAL A 73 5.13 0.42 4.50
C VAL A 73 5.14 1.66 3.61
N ASP A 74 5.85 2.70 4.05
CA ASP A 74 6.14 3.87 3.20
C ASP A 74 7.37 3.55 2.34
N ALA A 75 7.15 3.08 1.12
CA ALA A 75 8.21 2.72 0.18
C ALA A 75 8.53 3.84 -0.82
N ASP A 76 7.88 5.00 -0.71
CA ASP A 76 8.24 6.21 -1.43
C ASP A 76 9.42 6.91 -0.72
N VAL A 77 10.58 6.25 -0.74
CA VAL A 77 11.81 6.70 -0.06
C VAL A 77 12.34 8.04 -0.59
N ALA A 78 11.91 8.45 -1.78
CA ALA A 78 12.24 9.75 -2.36
C ALA A 78 11.38 10.87 -1.77
N ARG A 79 10.09 10.62 -1.50
CA ARG A 79 9.13 11.60 -0.97
C ARG A 79 8.16 10.95 0.03
N PRO A 80 8.67 10.49 1.19
CA PRO A 80 7.85 9.79 2.17
C PRO A 80 6.77 10.71 2.71
N SER A 81 5.56 10.18 2.87
CA SER A 81 4.40 11.00 3.24
C SER A 81 3.38 10.29 4.12
N VAL A 82 3.48 8.97 4.31
CA VAL A 82 2.55 8.18 5.12
C VAL A 82 2.46 8.68 6.57
N PRO A 83 3.57 8.96 7.30
CA PRO A 83 3.49 9.44 8.68
C PRO A 83 2.64 10.70 8.83
N ARG A 84 2.73 11.62 7.85
CA ARG A 84 1.93 12.85 7.83
C ARG A 84 0.45 12.57 7.64
N TYR A 85 0.07 11.60 6.81
CA TYR A 85 -1.33 11.21 6.63
C TYR A 85 -1.91 10.59 7.92
N LEU A 86 -1.11 9.81 8.64
CA LEU A 86 -1.49 9.21 9.92
C LEU A 86 -1.35 10.17 11.12
N GLN A 87 -0.94 11.43 10.88
CA GLN A 87 -0.69 12.43 11.93
C GLN A 87 0.33 11.98 12.99
N ILE A 88 1.23 11.07 12.63
CA ILE A 88 2.32 10.61 13.49
C ILE A 88 3.39 11.70 13.49
N ARG A 89 3.66 12.25 14.67
CA ARG A 89 4.75 13.23 14.86
C ARG A 89 6.06 12.47 15.10
N ALA A 90 7.14 12.96 14.51
CA ALA A 90 8.48 12.48 14.87
C ALA A 90 8.81 13.02 16.27
N GLU A 91 8.70 12.17 17.28
CA GLU A 91 8.96 12.55 18.68
C GLU A 91 10.46 12.45 19.03
N SER A 92 11.28 11.78 18.20
CA SER A 92 12.74 11.66 18.34
C SER A 92 13.42 11.25 17.02
N GLU A 93 14.76 11.31 16.94
CA GLU A 93 15.55 10.78 15.82
C GLU A 93 15.39 9.26 15.64
N ALA A 94 15.18 8.51 16.74
CA ALA A 94 14.84 7.09 16.68
C ALA A 94 13.47 6.84 16.03
N SER A 95 12.61 7.86 15.96
CA SER A 95 11.35 7.79 15.22
C SER A 95 11.56 7.71 13.71
N GLU A 96 12.76 8.03 13.18
CA GLU A 96 13.02 8.04 11.74
C GLU A 96 13.50 6.72 11.16
N ILE A 97 13.80 5.72 12.00
CA ILE A 97 14.21 4.38 11.55
C ILE A 97 13.09 3.77 10.69
N GLY A 98 13.46 3.21 9.55
CA GLY A 98 12.50 2.57 8.65
C GLY A 98 13.13 1.58 7.68
N LEU A 99 12.44 1.34 6.58
CA LEU A 99 12.81 0.38 5.54
C LEU A 99 14.27 0.51 5.10
N MET A 100 14.71 1.73 4.78
CA MET A 100 16.08 1.96 4.31
C MET A 100 17.13 1.65 5.37
N ASP A 101 16.84 1.90 6.65
CA ASP A 101 17.76 1.63 7.74
C ASP A 101 17.91 0.12 7.97
N VAL A 102 16.80 -0.62 7.92
CA VAL A 102 16.79 -2.10 8.01
C VAL A 102 17.57 -2.73 6.85
N LEU A 103 17.55 -2.12 5.67
CA LEU A 103 18.33 -2.60 4.51
C LEU A 103 19.83 -2.25 4.59
N LEU A 104 20.22 -1.30 5.44
CA LEU A 104 21.59 -0.78 5.54
C LEU A 104 22.35 -1.35 6.75
N ASP A 105 21.66 -1.68 7.84
CA ASP A 105 22.25 -2.20 9.06
C ASP A 105 21.77 -3.62 9.35
N ASP A 106 22.63 -4.61 9.09
CA ASP A 106 22.35 -6.02 9.32
C ASP A 106 22.05 -6.37 10.81
N ASN A 107 22.35 -5.46 11.75
CA ASN A 107 22.09 -5.66 13.18
C ASN A 107 20.74 -5.08 13.63
N LEU A 108 20.05 -4.33 12.77
CA LEU A 108 18.76 -3.72 13.08
C LEU A 108 17.63 -4.71 12.74
N ASP A 109 16.93 -5.21 13.76
CA ASP A 109 15.75 -6.05 13.54
C ASP A 109 14.61 -5.18 12.98
N LEU A 110 13.92 -5.71 11.98
CA LEU A 110 12.70 -5.12 11.45
C LEU A 110 11.68 -4.79 12.55
N ALA A 111 11.57 -5.62 13.58
CA ALA A 111 10.67 -5.40 14.71
C ALA A 111 10.92 -4.07 15.43
N ASP A 112 12.18 -3.63 15.50
CA ASP A 112 12.58 -2.37 16.14
C ASP A 112 12.26 -1.15 15.26
N ALA A 113 12.14 -1.34 13.94
CA ALA A 113 11.73 -0.31 12.98
C ALA A 113 10.20 -0.19 12.82
N MET A 114 9.42 -1.12 13.38
CA MET A 114 7.96 -1.11 13.30
C MET A 114 7.34 -0.17 14.34
N LEU A 115 6.57 0.82 13.87
CA LEU A 115 5.85 1.78 14.69
C LEU A 115 4.39 1.38 14.87
N LYS A 116 3.95 1.23 16.12
CA LYS A 116 2.53 1.08 16.43
C LYS A 116 1.78 2.38 16.16
N THR A 117 0.65 2.29 15.48
CA THR A 117 -0.24 3.44 15.27
C THR A 117 -1.30 3.52 16.38
N ASN A 118 -2.08 4.58 16.40
CA ASN A 118 -3.27 4.68 17.25
C ASN A 118 -4.48 3.89 16.70
N ILE A 119 -4.30 3.15 15.61
CA ILE A 119 -5.32 2.32 14.98
C ILE A 119 -4.98 0.87 15.30
N ASP A 120 -5.94 0.17 15.92
CA ASP A 120 -5.74 -1.22 16.30
C ASP A 120 -5.43 -2.09 15.07
N LYS A 121 -4.54 -3.07 15.25
CA LYS A 121 -4.02 -3.98 14.21
C LYS A 121 -3.31 -3.31 13.02
N LEU A 122 -3.06 -1.99 13.07
CA LEU A 122 -2.29 -1.27 12.06
C LEU A 122 -0.92 -0.86 12.61
N THR A 123 0.13 -1.38 11.97
CA THR A 123 1.53 -1.03 12.23
C THR A 123 2.10 -0.29 11.02
N LEU A 124 3.03 0.63 11.23
CA LEU A 124 3.71 1.41 10.21
C LEU A 124 5.20 1.06 10.17
N LEU A 125 5.73 0.80 8.98
CA LEU A 125 7.16 0.87 8.69
C LEU A 125 7.41 2.12 7.86
N ARG A 126 8.20 3.07 8.39
CA ARG A 126 8.56 4.29 7.68
C ARG A 126 9.52 3.99 6.53
N ALA A 127 9.72 4.97 5.64
CA ALA A 127 10.74 4.87 4.60
C ALA A 127 12.15 4.74 5.18
N GLY A 128 12.44 5.38 6.32
CA GLY A 128 13.79 5.45 6.86
C GLY A 128 14.57 6.65 6.32
N ARG A 129 15.84 6.73 6.68
CA ARG A 129 16.74 7.78 6.17
C ARG A 129 16.97 7.62 4.67
N SER A 130 16.89 8.73 3.94
CA SER A 130 17.16 8.74 2.50
C SER A 130 18.60 8.33 2.21
N HIS A 131 18.80 7.56 1.15
CA HIS A 131 20.12 7.07 0.75
C HIS A 131 20.33 7.23 -0.76
N HIS A 132 21.53 7.63 -1.17
CA HIS A 132 21.86 7.87 -2.59
C HIS A 132 21.74 6.61 -3.47
N ARG A 133 21.81 5.42 -2.88
CA ARG A 133 21.66 4.10 -3.55
C ARG A 133 20.30 3.44 -3.30
N ALA A 134 19.24 4.24 -3.15
CA ALA A 134 17.92 3.73 -2.84
C ALA A 134 17.42 2.68 -3.86
N THR A 135 17.59 2.94 -5.17
CA THR A 135 17.22 1.98 -6.22
C THR A 135 17.95 0.65 -6.04
N GLU A 136 19.26 0.66 -5.83
CA GLU A 136 20.07 -0.56 -5.70
C GLU A 136 19.73 -1.33 -4.43
N LEU A 137 19.43 -0.63 -3.33
CA LEU A 137 19.03 -1.25 -2.07
C LEU A 137 17.66 -1.93 -2.20
N LEU A 138 16.69 -1.29 -2.85
CA LEU A 138 15.38 -1.88 -3.12
C LEU A 138 15.44 -3.04 -4.13
N ALA A 139 16.48 -3.07 -4.98
CA ALA A 139 16.76 -4.18 -5.91
C ALA A 139 17.66 -5.28 -5.32
N SER A 140 18.13 -5.10 -4.08
CA SER A 140 19.13 -5.99 -3.49
C SER A 140 18.54 -7.33 -3.06
N GLN A 141 19.42 -8.31 -2.88
CA GLN A 141 19.04 -9.59 -2.28
C GLN A 141 18.52 -9.43 -0.84
N SER A 142 19.02 -8.43 -0.10
CA SER A 142 18.55 -8.11 1.24
C SER A 142 17.08 -7.66 1.22
N MET A 143 16.67 -6.87 0.22
CA MET A 143 15.25 -6.50 0.06
C MET A 143 14.39 -7.72 -0.28
N ILE A 144 14.84 -8.61 -1.16
CA ILE A 144 14.11 -9.83 -1.48
C ILE A 144 13.95 -10.71 -0.23
N ALA A 145 15.01 -10.87 0.56
CA ALA A 145 14.97 -11.62 1.82
C ALA A 145 14.00 -10.98 2.83
N LEU A 146 14.06 -9.65 2.97
CA LEU A 146 13.15 -8.90 3.84
C LEU A 146 11.68 -9.07 3.40
N LEU A 147 11.39 -8.97 2.11
CA LEU A 147 10.04 -9.16 1.57
C LEU A 147 9.51 -10.58 1.80
N SER A 148 10.37 -11.59 1.67
CA SER A 148 10.01 -12.98 2.00
C SER A 148 9.76 -13.13 3.51
N GLU A 149 10.63 -12.57 4.34
CA GLU A 149 10.47 -12.61 5.79
C GLU A 149 9.13 -12.01 6.21
N ILE A 150 8.80 -10.79 5.78
CA ILE A 150 7.55 -10.13 6.17
C ILE A 150 6.30 -10.80 5.60
N ALA A 151 6.41 -11.45 4.43
CA ALA A 151 5.31 -12.19 3.82
C ALA A 151 4.97 -13.44 4.64
N ASP A 152 5.99 -14.13 5.15
CA ASP A 152 5.85 -15.45 5.79
C ASP A 152 5.81 -15.40 7.32
N ARG A 153 6.30 -14.31 7.96
CA ARG A 153 6.44 -14.19 9.42
C ARG A 153 5.10 -14.24 10.16
N TYR A 154 4.01 -13.78 9.54
CA TYR A 154 2.68 -13.75 10.15
C TYR A 154 1.60 -14.21 9.14
N PRO A 155 0.91 -15.33 9.38
CA PRO A 155 -0.01 -15.94 8.41
C PRO A 155 -1.28 -15.12 8.15
N ASP A 156 -1.62 -14.19 9.04
CA ASP A 156 -2.81 -13.33 8.99
C ASP A 156 -2.50 -11.89 8.53
N ARG A 157 -1.23 -11.58 8.24
CA ARG A 157 -0.77 -10.20 8.00
C ARG A 157 -0.87 -9.82 6.53
N LEU A 158 -1.51 -8.69 6.28
CA LEU A 158 -1.46 -7.96 5.00
C LEU A 158 -0.37 -6.90 5.06
N ILE A 159 0.43 -6.78 4.01
CA ILE A 159 1.48 -5.77 3.90
C ILE A 159 1.17 -4.85 2.73
N ILE A 160 0.95 -3.57 3.03
CA ILE A 160 0.59 -2.57 2.04
C ILE A 160 1.78 -1.64 1.84
N PHE A 161 2.25 -1.52 0.59
CA PHE A 161 3.33 -0.61 0.23
C PHE A 161 2.76 0.64 -0.46
N ASP A 162 2.99 1.83 0.10
CA ASP A 162 2.85 3.08 -0.66
C ASP A 162 4.13 3.30 -1.47
N SER A 163 4.03 3.18 -2.80
CA SER A 163 5.21 3.28 -3.67
C SER A 163 5.39 4.68 -4.27
N PRO A 164 6.54 5.00 -4.87
CA PRO A 164 6.62 6.17 -5.76
C PRO A 164 5.86 5.93 -7.08
N PRO A 165 5.64 6.98 -7.90
CA PRO A 165 5.00 6.85 -9.22
C PRO A 165 5.85 6.04 -10.21
N LEU A 166 5.21 5.11 -10.94
CA LEU A 166 5.88 4.10 -11.77
C LEU A 166 6.59 4.67 -13.00
N LEU A 167 6.06 5.72 -13.64
CA LEU A 167 6.67 6.31 -14.83
C LEU A 167 7.88 7.21 -14.53
N LEU A 168 8.07 7.60 -13.26
CA LEU A 168 9.12 8.54 -12.87
C LEU A 168 10.29 7.88 -12.12
N THR A 169 10.13 6.65 -11.64
CA THR A 169 11.09 6.03 -10.73
C THR A 169 11.44 4.59 -11.15
N SER A 170 12.70 4.21 -10.99
CA SER A 170 13.14 2.80 -11.15
C SER A 170 12.75 1.96 -9.95
N GLU A 171 12.76 2.56 -8.76
CA GLU A 171 12.42 1.98 -7.46
C GLU A 171 11.06 1.29 -7.49
N ALA A 172 10.02 1.99 -7.97
CA ALA A 172 8.67 1.44 -8.01
C ALA A 172 8.58 0.19 -8.89
N ARG A 173 9.30 0.15 -10.01
CA ARG A 173 9.29 -1.00 -10.94
C ARG A 173 9.97 -2.23 -10.36
N VAL A 174 11.11 -2.01 -9.69
CA VAL A 174 11.82 -3.07 -8.97
C VAL A 174 10.93 -3.65 -7.88
N LEU A 175 10.34 -2.80 -7.05
CA LEU A 175 9.42 -3.23 -5.99
C LEU A 175 8.23 -4.00 -6.57
N ALA A 176 7.59 -3.48 -7.62
CA ALA A 176 6.44 -4.12 -8.26
C ALA A 176 6.70 -5.57 -8.73
N SER A 177 7.94 -5.90 -9.11
CA SER A 177 8.30 -7.25 -9.53
C SER A 177 8.26 -8.29 -8.41
N GLN A 178 8.27 -7.85 -7.15
CA GLN A 178 8.30 -8.71 -5.95
C GLN A 178 6.93 -8.84 -5.28
N MET A 179 5.92 -8.11 -5.78
CA MET A 179 4.60 -7.99 -5.15
C MET A 179 3.64 -9.03 -5.72
N GLY A 180 2.87 -9.68 -4.85
CA GLY A 180 1.83 -10.61 -5.30
C GLY A 180 0.63 -9.89 -5.91
N GLN A 181 0.34 -8.67 -5.44
CA GLN A 181 -0.76 -7.84 -5.92
C GLN A 181 -0.35 -6.38 -6.09
N ILE A 182 -0.90 -5.73 -7.12
CA ILE A 182 -0.75 -4.30 -7.35
C ILE A 182 -2.13 -3.64 -7.43
N VAL A 183 -2.23 -2.49 -6.81
CA VAL A 183 -3.37 -1.57 -6.89
C VAL A 183 -2.89 -0.30 -7.57
N LEU A 184 -3.26 -0.11 -8.83
CA LEU A 184 -2.91 1.07 -9.62
C LEU A 184 -4.00 2.13 -9.45
N VAL A 185 -3.61 3.25 -8.85
CA VAL A 185 -4.46 4.43 -8.66
C VAL A 185 -4.42 5.29 -9.91
N VAL A 186 -5.59 5.59 -10.46
CA VAL A 186 -5.80 6.38 -11.67
C VAL A 186 -6.64 7.60 -11.30
N GLU A 187 -6.14 8.80 -11.57
CA GLU A 187 -6.88 10.03 -11.29
C GLU A 187 -7.96 10.27 -12.35
N ALA A 188 -9.18 10.46 -11.87
CA ALA A 188 -10.33 10.70 -12.72
C ALA A 188 -10.18 11.98 -13.54
N GLU A 189 -10.59 11.89 -14.81
CA GLU A 189 -10.59 13.00 -15.77
C GLU A 189 -9.20 13.61 -16.08
N SER A 190 -8.13 13.15 -15.43
CA SER A 190 -6.77 13.71 -15.57
C SER A 190 -5.78 12.69 -16.13
N THR A 191 -5.76 11.45 -15.62
CA THR A 191 -4.82 10.44 -16.08
C THR A 191 -5.19 9.93 -17.47
N THR A 192 -4.26 10.02 -18.41
CA THR A 192 -4.51 9.56 -19.79
C THR A 192 -4.51 8.03 -19.87
N GLN A 193 -5.31 7.48 -20.79
CA GLN A 193 -5.29 6.03 -21.07
C GLN A 193 -3.91 5.55 -21.55
N HIS A 194 -3.14 6.42 -22.21
CA HIS A 194 -1.78 6.11 -22.65
C HIS A 194 -0.86 5.86 -21.46
N ALA A 195 -0.84 6.75 -20.46
CA ALA A 195 -0.05 6.58 -19.25
C ALA A 195 -0.42 5.30 -18.49
N VAL A 196 -1.72 4.99 -18.36
CA VAL A 196 -2.18 3.73 -17.73
C VAL A 196 -1.67 2.51 -18.50
N LYS A 197 -1.80 2.49 -19.83
CA LYS A 197 -1.33 1.38 -20.67
C LYS A 197 0.19 1.20 -20.60
N GLU A 198 0.94 2.30 -20.55
CA GLU A 198 2.38 2.27 -20.39
C GLU A 198 2.79 1.63 -19.05
N VAL A 199 2.15 2.04 -17.96
CA VAL A 199 2.36 1.43 -16.64
C VAL A 199 2.03 -0.06 -16.65
N LEU A 200 0.86 -0.44 -17.18
CA LEU A 200 0.47 -1.85 -17.27
C LEU A 200 1.48 -2.69 -18.09
N HIS A 201 2.10 -2.10 -19.11
CA HIS A 201 3.16 -2.76 -19.86
C HIS A 201 4.45 -2.96 -19.04
N GLN A 202 4.74 -2.06 -18.10
CA GLN A 202 5.88 -2.19 -17.18
C GLN A 202 5.62 -3.21 -16.06
N LEU A 203 4.36 -3.44 -15.69
CA LEU A 203 3.96 -4.32 -14.59
C LEU A 203 3.79 -5.80 -14.97
N LYS A 204 4.27 -6.25 -16.14
CA LYS A 204 4.06 -7.62 -16.65
C LYS A 204 4.50 -8.75 -15.71
N ALA A 205 5.41 -8.47 -14.77
CA ALA A 205 5.85 -9.43 -13.75
C ALA A 205 4.74 -9.78 -12.74
N CYS A 206 3.82 -8.84 -12.45
CA CYS A 206 2.70 -9.07 -11.54
C CYS A 206 1.42 -9.33 -12.33
N GLN A 207 0.82 -10.50 -12.12
CA GLN A 207 -0.41 -10.89 -12.84
C GLN A 207 -1.68 -10.29 -12.22
N ASN A 208 -1.61 -9.82 -10.97
CA ASN A 208 -2.76 -9.35 -10.21
C ASN A 208 -2.75 -7.83 -10.06
N VAL A 209 -3.13 -7.13 -11.12
CA VAL A 209 -3.27 -5.67 -11.11
C VAL A 209 -4.75 -5.30 -10.98
N ASN A 210 -5.09 -4.52 -9.97
CA ASN A 210 -6.41 -3.96 -9.72
C ASN A 210 -6.35 -2.44 -9.91
N LEU A 211 -7.44 -1.81 -10.33
CA LEU A 211 -7.49 -0.37 -10.55
C LEU A 211 -8.37 0.31 -9.50
N ILE A 212 -7.93 1.47 -9.00
CA ILE A 212 -8.77 2.41 -8.25
C ILE A 212 -8.92 3.68 -9.09
N TYR A 213 -10.15 4.03 -9.41
CA TYR A 213 -10.47 5.30 -10.07
C TYR A 213 -10.70 6.39 -9.00
N ASN A 214 -9.68 7.20 -8.74
CA ASN A 214 -9.64 8.14 -7.64
C ASN A 214 -10.04 9.56 -8.06
N LYS A 215 -10.48 10.39 -7.10
CA LYS A 215 -11.00 11.76 -7.33
C LYS A 215 -12.17 11.84 -8.31
N ALA A 216 -12.85 10.73 -8.56
CA ALA A 216 -14.06 10.72 -9.36
C ALA A 216 -15.10 11.63 -8.71
N LYS A 217 -15.64 12.58 -9.49
CA LYS A 217 -16.81 13.33 -9.07
C LYS A 217 -17.96 12.33 -8.98
N THR A 218 -18.56 12.22 -7.81
CA THR A 218 -19.84 11.53 -7.70
C THR A 218 -20.81 12.28 -8.59
N LEU A 219 -21.31 11.66 -9.66
CA LEU A 219 -22.54 12.13 -10.29
C LEU A 219 -23.56 12.12 -9.15
N SER A 220 -24.01 13.30 -8.75
CA SER A 220 -25.00 13.49 -7.70
C SER A 220 -26.27 12.72 -8.06
N ASN A 221 -26.37 11.47 -7.63
CA ASN A 221 -27.60 10.68 -7.59
C ASN A 221 -27.71 10.09 -6.19
N GLY A 222 -28.30 10.87 -5.30
CA GLY A 222 -28.61 10.51 -3.91
C GLY A 222 -29.67 9.42 -3.75
N ASP A 223 -29.81 8.45 -4.66
CA ASP A 223 -30.94 7.49 -4.65
C ASP A 223 -30.57 6.02 -4.94
N TYR A 224 -29.31 5.67 -5.20
CA TYR A 224 -28.99 4.27 -5.53
C TYR A 224 -28.79 3.34 -4.32
N TYR A 225 -28.44 3.88 -3.15
CA TYR A 225 -28.19 3.06 -1.95
C TYR A 225 -29.41 2.89 -1.04
N GLY A 226 -30.48 3.69 -1.23
CA GLY A 226 -31.70 3.62 -0.40
C GLY A 226 -32.74 2.58 -0.82
N ARG A 227 -32.58 1.92 -1.98
CA ARG A 227 -33.66 1.13 -2.61
C ARG A 227 -33.53 -0.39 -2.49
N TYR A 228 -32.45 -0.90 -1.90
CA TYR A 228 -32.22 -2.35 -1.71
C TYR A 228 -32.49 -2.85 -0.28
N TYR A 229 -32.76 -1.94 0.66
CA TYR A 229 -33.20 -2.26 2.02
C TYR A 229 -34.36 -1.33 2.39
N GLY A 230 -35.52 -1.59 1.80
CA GLY A 230 -36.83 -1.06 2.20
C GLY A 230 -37.80 -2.21 2.32
#